data_AF-A0AB38D734-F1
#
_entry.id   AF-A0AB38D734-F1
#
_cell.length_a   1.000
_cell.length_b   1.000
_cell.length_c   1.000
_cell.angle_alpha   90.00
_cell.angle_beta   90.00
_cell.angle_gamma   90.00
#
_symmetry.space_group_name_H-M   'P 1'
#
loop_
_entity.id
_entity.type
_entity.pdbx_description
1 polymer ?
#
loop_
_entity_poly.entity_id
_entity_poly.type
_entity_poly.pdbx_seq_one_letter_code
_entity_poly.pdbx_strand_id
1 'polypeptide(L)'
;MPESLNVDPGGLRRAASHSDDLSRELSCVGDAGSAGGSQPTAGAVQSVHALVASVRADQAAFLSGRAGTLTSGANGYENTDSGSAKTFGETM
;
A
#
# COMPACT_ATOMS: atom_id res chain seq x y z
N MET A 1 -1.53 -22.08 -23.49
CA MET A 1 -1.55 -22.82 -22.21
C MET A 1 -1.57 -21.78 -21.11
N PRO A 2 -2.50 -21.81 -20.15
CA PRO A 2 -2.39 -20.95 -18.98
C PRO A 2 -1.12 -21.33 -18.23
N GLU A 3 -0.31 -20.34 -17.87
CA GLU A 3 0.89 -20.56 -17.07
C GLU A 3 0.48 -21.05 -15.68
N SER A 4 1.19 -22.04 -15.13
CA SER A 4 0.90 -22.57 -13.81
C SER A 4 1.13 -21.47 -12.77
N LEU A 5 0.03 -20.99 -12.19
CA LEU A 5 0.05 -19.91 -11.22
C LEU A 5 0.57 -20.45 -9.87
N ASN A 6 1.76 -20.03 -9.46
CA ASN A 6 2.31 -20.29 -8.14
C ASN A 6 2.16 -19.05 -7.25
N VAL A 7 1.50 -19.19 -6.09
CA VAL A 7 1.22 -18.07 -5.19
C VAL A 7 1.65 -18.41 -3.77
N ASP A 8 2.30 -17.45 -3.11
CA ASP A 8 2.59 -17.46 -1.67
C ASP A 8 1.66 -16.47 -0.94
N PRO A 9 0.55 -16.94 -0.33
CA PRO A 9 -0.34 -16.08 0.44
C PRO A 9 0.37 -15.39 1.62
N GLY A 10 1.36 -16.03 2.25
CA GLY A 10 2.15 -15.45 3.31
C GLY A 10 3.05 -14.32 2.81
N GLY A 11 3.62 -14.48 1.61
CA GLY A 11 4.35 -13.44 0.88
C GLY A 11 3.47 -12.23 0.56
N LEU A 12 2.24 -12.46 0.08
CA LEU A 12 1.27 -11.40 -0.19
C LEU A 12 0.89 -10.62 1.09
N ARG A 13 0.65 -11.30 2.22
CA ARG A 13 0.37 -10.63 3.50
C ARG A 13 1.56 -9.82 3.99
N ARG A 14 2.79 -10.34 3.88
CA ARG A 14 4.01 -9.59 4.22
C ARG A 14 4.18 -8.33 3.37
N ALA A 15 3.94 -8.44 2.06
CA ALA A 15 3.98 -7.30 1.17
C ALA A 15 2.88 -6.27 1.50
N ALA A 16 1.70 -6.73 1.92
CA ALA A 16 0.64 -5.86 2.41
C ALA A 16 1.07 -5.08 3.65
N SER A 17 1.58 -5.76 4.69
CA SER A 17 2.06 -5.11 5.92
C SER A 17 3.15 -4.09 5.64
N HIS A 18 4.12 -4.42 4.79
CA HIS A 18 5.17 -3.49 4.39
C HIS A 18 4.62 -2.26 3.64
N SER A 19 3.61 -2.45 2.81
CA SER A 19 2.95 -1.34 2.09
C SER A 19 2.19 -0.42 3.06
N ASP A 20 1.52 -0.98 4.06
CA ASP A 20 0.86 -0.22 5.11
C ASP A 20 1.86 0.58 5.96
N ASP A 21 2.98 -0.02 6.36
CA ASP A 21 4.01 0.67 7.13
C ASP A 21 4.62 1.84 6.35
N LEU A 22 4.93 1.61 5.06
CA LEU A 22 5.41 2.68 4.18
C LEU A 22 4.36 3.79 3.98
N SER A 23 3.07 3.44 3.89
CA SER A 23 1.99 4.44 3.79
C SER A 23 1.92 5.34 5.03
N ARG A 24 2.13 4.76 6.22
CA ARG A 24 2.15 5.49 7.49
C ARG A 24 3.38 6.40 7.58
N GLU A 25 4.53 5.90 7.17
CA GLU A 25 5.78 6.68 7.13
C GLU A 25 5.61 7.93 6.25
N LEU A 26 5.05 7.77 5.05
CA LEU A 26 4.78 8.88 4.13
C LEU A 26 3.80 9.90 4.70
N SER A 27 2.81 9.44 5.48
CA SER A 27 1.80 10.30 6.11
C SER A 27 2.32 11.02 7.36
N CYS A 28 3.41 10.55 7.98
CA CYS A 28 3.91 11.06 9.25
C CYS A 28 4.90 12.21 9.10
N VAL A 29 5.39 12.49 7.89
CA VAL A 29 6.41 13.54 7.72
C VAL A 29 5.81 14.94 7.93
N GLY A 30 6.41 15.68 8.87
CA GLY A 30 5.92 16.97 9.35
C GLY A 30 6.02 18.12 8.36
N ASP A 31 5.29 19.19 8.67
CA ASP A 31 5.26 20.44 7.91
C ASP A 31 6.64 21.15 7.94
N ALA A 32 7.02 21.82 6.84
CA ALA A 32 8.30 22.53 6.74
C ALA A 32 8.38 23.79 7.63
N GLY A 33 7.33 24.10 8.39
CA GLY A 33 7.28 25.30 9.20
C GLY A 33 6.99 26.54 8.36
N SER A 34 6.64 27.62 9.05
CA SER A 34 6.28 28.89 8.41
C SER A 34 7.54 29.67 8.02
N ALA A 35 7.68 29.98 6.73
CA ALA A 35 8.72 30.88 6.25
C ALA A 35 8.40 32.30 6.71
N GLY A 36 9.16 32.82 7.68
CA GLY A 36 9.01 34.17 8.17
C GLY A 36 9.39 35.22 7.13
N GLY A 37 8.41 35.73 6.36
CA GLY A 37 8.55 36.95 5.55
C GLY A 37 7.80 36.95 4.23
N SER A 38 7.26 38.11 3.83
CA SER A 38 6.47 38.34 2.60
C SER A 38 7.29 38.37 1.31
N GLN A 39 8.41 37.64 1.23
CA GLN A 39 9.23 37.59 0.04
C GLN A 39 8.60 36.64 -1.00
N PRO A 40 8.54 36.99 -2.29
CA PRO A 40 7.94 36.14 -3.33
C PRO A 40 8.60 34.75 -3.42
N THR A 41 9.88 34.66 -3.09
CA THR A 41 10.63 33.40 -2.99
C THR A 41 10.17 32.52 -1.83
N ALA A 42 9.78 33.10 -0.69
CA ALA A 42 9.23 32.35 0.44
C ALA A 42 7.87 31.72 0.08
N GLY A 43 7.02 32.45 -0.66
CA GLY A 43 5.76 31.92 -1.18
C GLY A 43 5.96 30.77 -2.17
N ALA A 44 6.97 30.86 -3.05
CA ALA A 44 7.33 29.77 -3.96
C ALA A 44 7.87 28.52 -3.23
N VAL A 45 8.66 28.69 -2.16
CA VAL A 45 9.13 27.56 -1.35
C VAL A 45 7.95 26.89 -0.63
N GLN A 46 7.02 27.68 -0.10
CA GLN A 46 5.83 27.15 0.57
C GLN A 46 4.92 26.38 -0.40
N SER A 47 4.75 26.83 -1.63
CA SER A 47 3.97 26.11 -2.63
C SER A 47 4.62 24.78 -3.05
N VAL A 48 5.95 24.76 -3.19
CA VAL A 48 6.70 23.50 -3.42
C VAL A 48 6.53 22.56 -2.24
N HIS A 49 6.60 23.05 -1.00
CA HIS A 49 6.39 22.21 0.17
C HIS A 49 4.96 21.63 0.21
N ALA A 50 3.94 22.44 -0.08
CA ALA A 50 2.57 21.99 -0.16
C ALA A 50 2.36 20.93 -1.25
N LEU A 51 3.01 21.09 -2.42
CA LEU A 51 2.99 20.09 -3.48
C LEU A 51 3.63 18.76 -3.02
N VAL A 52 4.78 18.82 -2.37
CA VAL A 52 5.46 17.61 -1.84
C VAL A 52 4.59 16.91 -0.81
N ALA A 53 3.93 17.65 0.08
CA ALA A 53 3.00 17.10 1.06
C ALA A 53 1.80 16.40 0.37
N SER A 54 1.22 17.03 -0.66
CA SER A 54 0.13 16.45 -1.46
C SER A 54 0.55 15.13 -2.11
N VAL A 55 1.69 15.11 -2.80
CA VAL A 55 2.18 13.91 -3.49
C VAL A 55 2.43 12.76 -2.52
N ARG A 56 2.95 13.07 -1.31
CA ARG A 56 3.13 12.04 -0.27
C ARG A 56 1.82 11.48 0.23
N ALA A 57 0.82 12.34 0.43
CA ALA A 57 -0.52 11.90 0.84
C ALA A 57 -1.14 10.98 -0.24
N ASP A 58 -1.01 11.34 -1.52
CA ASP A 58 -1.50 10.52 -2.63
C ASP A 58 -0.77 9.15 -2.68
N GLN A 59 0.55 9.16 -2.51
CA GLN A 59 1.35 7.94 -2.50
C GLN A 59 1.00 7.04 -1.31
N ALA A 60 0.75 7.61 -0.13
CA ALA A 60 0.31 6.88 1.05
C ALA A 60 -1.07 6.23 0.82
N ALA A 61 -2.02 6.97 0.24
CA ALA A 61 -3.34 6.45 -0.08
C ALA A 61 -3.27 5.31 -1.12
N PHE A 62 -2.40 5.44 -2.12
CA PHE A 62 -2.17 4.37 -3.10
C PHE A 62 -1.62 3.09 -2.43
N LEU A 63 -0.62 3.22 -1.56
CA LEU A 63 0.02 2.08 -0.88
C LEU A 63 -0.93 1.36 0.06
N SER A 64 -1.75 2.09 0.83
CA SER A 64 -2.75 1.48 1.72
C SER A 64 -3.83 0.73 0.93
N GLY A 65 -4.29 1.29 -0.19
CA GLY A 65 -5.19 0.60 -1.13
C GLY A 65 -4.56 -0.68 -1.71
N ARG A 66 -3.27 -0.63 -2.03
CA ARG A 66 -2.53 -1.80 -2.53
C ARG A 66 -2.38 -2.88 -1.45
N ALA A 67 -2.12 -2.51 -0.20
CA ALA A 67 -2.08 -3.44 0.92
C ALA A 67 -3.39 -4.20 1.10
N GLY A 68 -4.53 -3.49 0.99
CA GLY A 68 -5.86 -4.11 1.02
C GLY A 68 -6.07 -5.12 -0.12
N THR A 69 -5.61 -4.77 -1.32
CA THR A 69 -5.68 -5.67 -2.50
C THR A 69 -4.85 -6.94 -2.29
N LEU A 70 -3.61 -6.80 -1.79
CA LEU A 70 -2.71 -7.92 -1.52
C LEU A 70 -3.27 -8.86 -0.45
N THR A 71 -3.83 -8.30 0.63
CA THR A 71 -4.48 -9.07 1.70
C THR A 71 -5.70 -9.83 1.17
N SER A 72 -6.54 -9.16 0.38
CA SER A 72 -7.73 -9.78 -0.22
C SER A 72 -7.35 -10.90 -1.18
N GLY A 73 -6.31 -10.70 -1.99
CA GLY A 73 -5.74 -11.73 -2.86
C GLY A 73 -5.24 -12.94 -2.08
N ALA A 74 -4.47 -12.72 -1.01
CA ALA A 74 -3.97 -13.79 -0.14
C ALA A 74 -5.11 -14.66 0.42
N ASN A 75 -6.16 -14.01 0.93
CA ASN A 75 -7.35 -14.69 1.46
C ASN A 75 -8.09 -15.48 0.37
N GLY A 76 -8.16 -14.93 -0.85
CA GLY A 76 -8.76 -15.61 -2.00
C GLY A 76 -8.06 -16.92 -2.32
N TYR A 77 -6.72 -16.91 -2.41
CA TYR A 77 -5.94 -18.11 -2.70
C TYR A 77 -6.05 -19.17 -1.61
N GLU A 78 -5.96 -18.77 -0.34
CA GLU A 78 -6.07 -19.69 0.79
C GLU A 78 -7.47 -20.32 0.88
N ASN A 79 -8.53 -19.56 0.57
CA ASN A 79 -9.88 -20.10 0.52
C ASN A 79 -10.06 -21.08 -0.65
N THR A 80 -9.48 -20.80 -1.82
CA THR A 80 -9.47 -21.73 -2.95
C THR A 80 -8.73 -23.02 -2.60
N ASP A 81 -7.54 -22.93 -2.01
CA ASP A 81 -6.73 -24.08 -1.62
C ASP A 81 -7.45 -24.95 -0.58
N SER A 82 -7.97 -24.34 0.49
CA SER A 82 -8.76 -25.04 1.52
C SER A 82 -10.01 -25.69 0.94
N GLY A 83 -10.71 -25.00 0.03
CA GLY A 83 -11.88 -25.52 -0.66
C GLY A 83 -11.54 -26.75 -1.51
N SER A 84 -10.50 -26.67 -2.33
CA SER A 84 -10.03 -27.79 -3.15
C SER A 84 -9.57 -28.99 -2.31
N ALA A 85 -8.86 -28.75 -1.21
CA ALA A 85 -8.43 -29.82 -0.30
C ALA A 85 -9.62 -30.56 0.33
N LYS A 86 -10.68 -29.84 0.73
CA LYS A 86 -11.91 -30.44 1.25
C LYS A 86 -12.61 -31.30 0.21
N THR A 87 -12.83 -30.75 -1.00
CA THR A 87 -13.45 -31.50 -2.09
C THR A 87 -12.66 -32.78 -2.41
N PHE A 88 -11.33 -32.70 -2.43
CA PHE A 88 -10.50 -33.88 -2.66
C PHE A 88 -10.68 -34.93 -1.55
N GLY A 89 -10.72 -34.51 -0.28
CA GLY A 89 -10.96 -35.39 0.86
C GLY A 89 -12.36 -36.03 0.89
N GLU A 90 -13.39 -35.35 0.35
CA GLU A 90 -14.74 -35.90 0.21
C GLU A 90 -14.87 -36.91 -0.93
N THR A 91 -13.99 -36.84 -1.92
CA THR A 91 -13.97 -37.77 -3.07
C THR A 91 -13.15 -39.05 -2.86
N MET A 92 -12.43 -39.18 -1.74
CA MET A 92 -11.71 -40.40 -1.35
C MET A 92 -12.49 -41.22 -0.32
#